data_AF-A0A3B3CSU7-F1
#
_entry.id   AF-A0A3B3CSU7-F1
#
_cell.length_a   1.000
_cell.length_b   1.000
_cell.length_c   1.000
_cell.angle_alpha   90.00
_cell.angle_beta   90.00
_cell.angle_gamma   90.00
#
_symmetry.space_group_name_H-M   'P 1'
#
loop_
_entity.id
_entity.type
_entity.pdbx_description
1 polymer ?
#
loop_
_entity_poly.entity_id
_entity_poly.type
_entity_poly.pdbx_seq_one_letter_code
_entity_poly.pdbx_strand_id
1 'polypeptide(L)'
;MVRQRLEAIGFKNFSVVEDALADSKSCLSSSIPSLNTRMTQHLTERCCRFLKSASEVPRLYRRTNKDMPVRASAYMDNALRPLHQLLTDSTGLVTPVTAQAWLRVVLSDCTQKYYETISEVLSSVRKMEESLKRLKQARKGAAAATTAGANGGPTDDTKIRLQLALDVEYLGEQIQKMGFQPEDISMFSTLMDLVKEARELAEQNQ
;
A
#
# COMPACT_ATOMS: atom_id res chain seq x y z
N MET A 1 45.59 11.41 -15.51
CA MET A 1 46.58 11.32 -14.40
C MET A 1 47.12 9.91 -14.19
N VAL A 2 46.30 8.85 -14.14
CA VAL A 2 46.78 7.46 -13.91
C VAL A 2 47.65 6.94 -15.08
N ARG A 3 47.23 7.16 -16.33
CA ARG A 3 47.98 6.73 -17.53
C ARG A 3 49.41 7.28 -17.56
N GLN A 4 49.58 8.60 -17.39
CA GLN A 4 50.89 9.27 -17.34
C GLN A 4 51.80 8.72 -16.24
N ARG A 5 51.24 8.35 -15.07
CA ARG A 5 52.02 7.73 -13.98
C ARG A 5 52.47 6.31 -14.32
N LEU A 6 51.64 5.54 -15.03
CA LEU A 6 51.97 4.21 -15.51
C LEU A 6 53.03 4.27 -16.64
N GLU A 7 52.93 5.24 -17.55
CA GLU A 7 53.95 5.49 -18.58
C GLU A 7 55.30 5.85 -17.97
N ALA A 8 55.31 6.69 -16.93
CA ALA A 8 56.54 7.13 -16.24
C ALA A 8 57.33 5.99 -15.58
N ILE A 9 56.67 4.88 -15.21
CA ILE A 9 57.32 3.66 -14.69
C ILE A 9 57.60 2.61 -15.77
N GLY A 10 57.41 2.96 -17.05
CA GLY A 10 57.68 2.07 -18.19
C GLY A 10 56.59 1.03 -18.48
N PHE A 11 55.38 1.19 -17.93
CA PHE A 11 54.26 0.29 -18.21
C PHE A 11 53.73 0.50 -19.64
N LYS A 12 53.52 -0.60 -20.38
CA LYS A 12 53.14 -0.56 -21.81
C LYS A 12 51.81 -1.26 -22.12
N ASN A 13 51.36 -2.18 -21.27
CA ASN A 13 50.20 -3.05 -21.54
C ASN A 13 48.89 -2.43 -21.02
N PHE A 14 48.56 -1.23 -21.51
CA PHE A 14 47.35 -0.52 -21.09
C PHE A 14 46.06 -1.30 -21.35
N SER A 15 46.02 -2.09 -22.43
CA SER A 15 44.87 -2.94 -22.77
C SER A 15 44.50 -3.90 -21.65
N VAL A 16 45.48 -4.58 -21.04
CA VAL A 16 45.22 -5.56 -19.96
C VAL A 16 44.61 -4.89 -18.73
N VAL A 17 45.03 -3.66 -18.41
CA VAL A 17 44.46 -2.90 -17.29
C VAL A 17 43.07 -2.38 -17.62
N GLU A 18 42.86 -1.90 -18.85
CA GLU A 18 41.55 -1.46 -19.33
C GLU A 18 40.55 -2.63 -19.32
N ASP A 19 40.96 -3.80 -19.81
CA ASP A 19 40.15 -5.03 -19.82
C ASP A 19 39.83 -5.49 -18.39
N ALA A 20 40.82 -5.54 -17.49
CA ALA A 20 40.61 -5.92 -16.10
C ALA A 20 39.66 -4.96 -15.36
N LEU A 21 39.75 -3.65 -15.64
CA LEU A 21 38.83 -2.65 -15.10
C LEU A 21 37.43 -2.78 -15.69
N ALA A 22 37.31 -3.09 -16.99
CA ALA A 22 36.05 -3.35 -17.64
C ALA A 22 35.35 -4.59 -17.07
N ASP A 23 36.10 -5.68 -16.88
CA ASP A 23 35.61 -6.91 -16.25
C ASP A 23 35.15 -6.67 -14.81
N SER A 24 35.96 -5.94 -14.02
CA SER A 24 35.61 -5.56 -12.66
C SER A 24 34.34 -4.71 -12.60
N LYS A 25 34.22 -3.72 -13.49
CA LYS A 25 33.01 -2.90 -13.63
C LYS A 25 31.80 -3.75 -14.02
N SER A 26 31.95 -4.69 -14.95
CA SER A 26 30.89 -5.60 -15.39
C SER A 26 30.40 -6.47 -14.24
N CYS A 27 31.32 -7.06 -13.48
CA CYS A 27 31.02 -7.88 -12.30
C CYS A 27 30.30 -7.09 -11.20
N LEU A 28 30.71 -5.85 -10.94
CA LEU A 28 30.00 -4.98 -9.99
C LEU A 28 28.61 -4.59 -10.52
N SER A 29 28.51 -4.28 -11.80
CA SER A 29 27.25 -3.87 -12.44
C SER A 29 26.23 -5.01 -12.47
N SER A 30 26.66 -6.26 -12.62
CA SER A 30 25.79 -7.44 -12.62
C SER A 30 25.11 -7.67 -11.26
N SER A 31 25.64 -7.09 -10.18
CA SER A 31 25.05 -7.16 -8.84
C SER A 31 23.91 -6.17 -8.62
N ILE A 32 23.81 -5.10 -9.43
CA ILE A 32 22.80 -4.03 -9.29
C ILE A 32 21.36 -4.57 -9.30
N PRO A 33 20.93 -5.45 -10.23
CA PRO A 33 19.58 -5.99 -10.23
C PRO A 33 19.23 -6.75 -8.94
N SER A 34 20.17 -7.53 -8.39
CA SER A 34 19.96 -8.27 -7.15
C SER A 34 19.78 -7.32 -5.95
N LEU A 35 20.60 -6.27 -5.87
CA LEU A 35 20.48 -5.24 -4.84
C LEU A 35 19.15 -4.49 -4.93
N ASN A 36 18.73 -4.12 -6.16
CA ASN A 36 17.45 -3.47 -6.39
C ASN A 36 16.28 -4.34 -5.92
N THR A 37 16.26 -5.61 -6.32
CA THR A 37 15.23 -6.57 -5.90
C THR A 37 15.19 -6.74 -4.40
N ARG A 38 16.34 -6.86 -3.74
CA ARG A 38 16.39 -7.03 -2.29
C ARG A 38 15.94 -5.77 -1.55
N MET A 39 16.26 -4.60 -2.07
CA MET A 39 15.83 -3.32 -1.51
C MET A 39 14.32 -3.14 -1.61
N THR A 40 13.74 -3.41 -2.78
CA THR A 40 12.28 -3.33 -2.96
C THR A 40 11.54 -4.36 -2.11
N GLN A 41 12.01 -5.61 -2.06
CA GLN A 41 11.44 -6.65 -1.19
C GLN A 41 11.42 -6.22 0.28
N HIS A 42 12.56 -5.75 0.81
CA HIS A 42 12.67 -5.30 2.19
C HIS A 42 11.74 -4.12 2.51
N LEU A 43 11.64 -3.14 1.61
CA LEU A 43 10.71 -2.02 1.78
C LEU A 43 9.25 -2.47 1.73
N THR A 44 8.90 -3.34 0.77
CA THR A 44 7.55 -3.92 0.64
C THR A 44 7.16 -4.66 1.92
N GLU A 45 8.03 -5.49 2.47
CA GLU A 45 7.78 -6.23 3.72
C GLU A 45 7.52 -5.29 4.90
N ARG A 46 8.33 -4.23 5.04
CA ARG A 46 8.16 -3.23 6.11
C ARG A 46 6.82 -2.50 6.00
N CYS A 47 6.41 -2.11 4.80
CA CYS A 47 5.13 -1.44 4.58
C CYS A 47 3.95 -2.40 4.82
N CYS A 48 4.00 -3.59 4.22
CA CYS A 48 2.94 -4.59 4.30
C CYS A 48 2.67 -5.06 5.74
N ARG A 49 3.68 -5.07 6.61
CA ARG A 49 3.50 -5.39 8.03
C ARG A 49 2.41 -4.53 8.69
N PHE A 50 2.33 -3.25 8.34
CA PHE A 50 1.33 -2.33 8.88
C PHE A 50 0.03 -2.32 8.06
N LEU A 51 0.10 -2.49 6.74
CA LEU A 51 -1.10 -2.54 5.89
C LEU A 51 -2.04 -3.71 6.26
N LYS A 52 -1.49 -4.81 6.78
CA LYS A 52 -2.29 -5.91 7.34
C LYS A 52 -3.24 -5.48 8.45
N SER A 53 -2.97 -4.37 9.15
CA SER A 53 -3.88 -3.84 10.19
C SER A 53 -5.26 -3.45 9.67
N ALA A 54 -5.44 -3.34 8.35
CA ALA A 54 -6.76 -3.15 7.76
C ALA A 54 -7.74 -4.30 8.05
N SER A 55 -7.24 -5.52 8.28
CA SER A 55 -8.07 -6.66 8.73
C SER A 55 -8.76 -6.41 10.06
N GLU A 56 -8.21 -5.52 10.89
CA GLU A 56 -8.71 -5.20 12.23
C GLU A 56 -9.74 -4.06 12.21
N VAL A 57 -9.90 -3.35 11.10
CA VAL A 57 -10.86 -2.23 10.98
C VAL A 57 -12.29 -2.64 11.36
N PRO A 58 -12.82 -3.81 10.95
CA PRO A 58 -14.13 -4.28 11.42
C PRO A 58 -14.24 -4.36 12.94
N ARG A 59 -13.17 -4.80 13.62
CA ARG A 59 -13.15 -4.94 15.07
C ARG A 59 -13.19 -3.59 15.79
N LEU A 60 -12.67 -2.53 15.15
CA LEU A 60 -12.67 -1.18 15.71
C LEU A 60 -14.06 -0.52 15.74
N TYR A 61 -14.98 -0.97 14.89
CA TYR A 61 -16.32 -0.39 14.78
C TYR A 61 -17.41 -1.31 15.33
N ARG A 62 -17.32 -2.63 15.08
CA ARG A 62 -18.35 -3.58 15.49
C ARG A 62 -18.59 -3.56 17.00
N ARG A 63 -19.85 -3.29 17.39
CA ARG A 63 -20.28 -3.26 18.79
C ARG A 63 -19.49 -2.28 19.65
N THR A 64 -19.01 -1.20 19.02
CA THR A 64 -18.35 -0.09 19.71
C THR A 64 -19.19 1.18 19.55
N ASN A 65 -19.09 2.10 20.50
CA ASN A 65 -19.68 3.44 20.36
C ASN A 65 -18.74 4.41 19.63
N LYS A 66 -17.87 3.90 18.75
CA LYS A 66 -16.90 4.74 18.04
C LYS A 66 -17.62 5.63 17.03
N ASP A 67 -17.22 6.89 16.97
CA ASP A 67 -17.77 7.89 16.05
C ASP A 67 -17.48 7.55 14.58
N MET A 68 -18.16 8.27 13.68
CA MET A 68 -17.91 8.18 12.25
C MET A 68 -16.45 8.54 11.94
N PRO A 69 -15.77 7.77 11.07
CA PRO A 69 -14.42 8.12 10.67
C PRO A 69 -14.41 9.39 9.81
N VAL A 70 -13.44 10.27 10.10
CA VAL A 70 -13.23 11.54 9.38
C VAL A 70 -11.80 11.68 8.83
N ARG A 71 -10.94 10.70 9.13
CA ARG A 71 -9.53 10.67 8.75
C ARG A 71 -9.07 9.23 8.55
N ALA A 72 -7.98 9.07 7.80
CA ALA A 72 -7.32 7.79 7.64
C ALA A 72 -6.85 7.20 8.98
N SER A 73 -6.75 5.87 9.00
CA SER A 73 -6.30 5.05 10.08
C SER A 73 -4.83 5.34 10.40
N ALA A 74 -4.48 5.38 11.69
CA ALA A 74 -3.13 5.67 12.14
C ALA A 74 -2.06 4.66 11.67
N TYR A 75 -2.46 3.45 11.23
CA TYR A 75 -1.51 2.49 10.67
C TYR A 75 -0.97 2.94 9.30
N MET A 76 -1.70 3.78 8.56
CA MET A 76 -1.27 4.26 7.23
C MET A 76 0.03 5.05 7.30
N ASP A 77 0.17 5.93 8.30
CA ASP A 77 1.41 6.68 8.52
C ASP A 77 2.60 5.76 8.80
N ASN A 78 2.38 4.70 9.58
CA ASN A 78 3.42 3.71 9.86
C ASN A 78 3.76 2.86 8.63
N ALA A 79 2.75 2.51 7.81
CA ALA A 79 2.93 1.77 6.58
C ALA A 79 3.73 2.55 5.54
N LEU A 80 3.53 3.87 5.44
CA LEU A 80 4.18 4.72 4.44
C LEU A 80 5.50 5.33 4.91
N ARG A 81 5.78 5.31 6.22
CA ARG A 81 7.05 5.81 6.78
C ARG A 81 8.31 5.27 6.08
N PRO A 82 8.44 3.96 5.77
CA PRO A 82 9.63 3.45 5.08
C PRO A 82 9.87 4.09 3.71
N LEU A 83 8.80 4.49 3.01
CA LEU A 83 8.87 5.13 1.70
C LEU A 83 9.31 6.60 1.80
N HIS A 84 8.76 7.32 2.78
CA HIS A 84 9.21 8.67 3.10
C HIS A 84 10.69 8.69 3.53
N GLN A 85 11.09 7.73 4.38
CA GLN A 85 12.49 7.56 4.79
C GLN A 85 13.41 7.26 3.60
N LEU A 86 12.96 6.45 2.63
CA LEU A 86 13.74 6.22 1.43
C LEU A 86 14.05 7.54 0.70
N LEU A 87 13.04 8.41 0.54
CA LEU A 87 13.21 9.68 -0.17
C LEU A 87 14.14 10.65 0.58
N THR A 88 14.11 10.67 1.91
CA THR A 88 14.98 11.54 2.71
C THR A 88 16.39 10.99 2.81
N ASP A 89 16.53 9.73 3.20
CA ASP A 89 17.80 9.15 3.68
C ASP A 89 18.68 8.70 2.51
N SER A 90 18.10 8.48 1.32
CA SER A 90 18.86 8.02 0.14
C SER A 90 19.53 9.15 -0.64
N THR A 91 19.31 10.41 -0.24
CA THR A 91 19.91 11.60 -0.87
C THR A 91 21.44 11.50 -0.84
N GLY A 92 22.06 11.46 -2.01
CA GLY A 92 23.51 11.32 -2.17
C GLY A 92 24.05 9.88 -2.08
N LEU A 93 23.22 8.90 -1.69
CA LEU A 93 23.59 7.48 -1.67
C LEU A 93 23.17 6.76 -2.96
N VAL A 94 22.02 7.12 -3.52
CA VAL A 94 21.50 6.58 -4.77
C VAL A 94 21.04 7.70 -5.68
N THR A 95 20.96 7.41 -6.98
CA THR A 95 20.42 8.39 -7.91
C THR A 95 18.92 8.58 -7.67
N PRO A 96 18.36 9.78 -7.89
CA PRO A 96 16.92 10.01 -7.78
C PRO A 96 16.10 9.05 -8.65
N VAL A 97 16.61 8.70 -9.83
CA VAL A 97 15.99 7.74 -10.76
C VAL A 97 15.87 6.35 -10.12
N THR A 98 16.94 5.88 -9.46
CA THR A 98 16.93 4.59 -8.76
C THR A 98 15.95 4.58 -7.58
N ALA A 99 15.96 5.63 -6.76
CA ALA A 99 15.02 5.75 -5.63
C ALA A 99 13.57 5.75 -6.09
N GLN A 100 13.25 6.51 -7.14
CA GLN A 100 11.92 6.54 -7.76
C GLN A 100 11.53 5.18 -8.35
N ALA A 101 12.45 4.49 -9.03
CA ALA A 101 12.19 3.15 -9.55
C ALA A 101 11.86 2.14 -8.44
N TRP A 102 12.60 2.16 -7.32
CA TRP A 102 12.30 1.33 -6.16
C TRP A 102 10.94 1.67 -5.57
N LEU A 103 10.65 2.95 -5.41
CA LEU A 103 9.40 3.42 -4.83
C LEU A 103 8.19 2.97 -5.66
N ARG A 104 8.25 3.06 -6.99
CA ARG A 104 7.17 2.59 -7.89
C ARG A 104 6.88 1.10 -7.72
N VAL A 105 7.94 0.28 -7.66
CA VAL A 105 7.82 -1.17 -7.47
C VAL A 105 7.18 -1.46 -6.11
N VAL A 106 7.68 -0.83 -5.04
CA VAL A 106 7.18 -1.06 -3.68
C VAL A 106 5.73 -0.62 -3.53
N LEU A 107 5.37 0.54 -4.07
CA LEU A 107 3.99 1.04 -4.06
C LEU A 107 3.06 0.08 -4.80
N SER A 108 3.47 -0.44 -5.96
CA SER A 108 2.67 -1.40 -6.73
C SER A 108 2.45 -2.71 -5.96
N ASP A 109 3.52 -3.28 -5.41
CA ASP A 109 3.44 -4.52 -4.62
C ASP A 109 2.59 -4.36 -3.35
N CYS A 110 2.75 -3.23 -2.66
CA CYS A 110 1.97 -2.92 -1.46
C CYS A 110 0.50 -2.69 -1.80
N THR A 111 0.21 -2.00 -2.90
CA THR A 111 -1.16 -1.70 -3.34
C THR A 111 -1.89 -2.98 -3.72
N GLN A 112 -1.23 -3.90 -4.44
CA GLN A 112 -1.79 -5.22 -4.74
C GLN A 112 -2.16 -6.00 -3.47
N LYS A 113 -1.23 -6.13 -2.52
CA LYS A 113 -1.50 -6.85 -1.25
C LYS A 113 -2.56 -6.16 -0.40
N TYR A 114 -2.61 -4.83 -0.47
CA TYR A 114 -3.60 -4.05 0.25
C TYR A 114 -4.99 -4.20 -0.36
N TYR A 115 -5.09 -4.22 -1.69
CA TYR A 115 -6.30 -4.57 -2.42
C TYR A 115 -6.84 -5.95 -2.01
N GLU A 116 -5.99 -6.98 -1.97
CA GLU A 116 -6.38 -8.32 -1.52
C GLU A 116 -6.98 -8.28 -0.10
N THR A 117 -6.30 -7.60 0.82
CA THR A 117 -6.74 -7.46 2.22
C THR A 117 -8.08 -6.72 2.32
N ILE A 118 -8.23 -5.59 1.62
CA ILE A 118 -9.47 -4.79 1.63
C ILE A 118 -10.62 -5.59 1.01
N SER A 119 -10.37 -6.27 -0.11
CA SER A 119 -11.37 -7.09 -0.80
C SER A 119 -11.90 -8.20 0.10
N GLU A 120 -11.01 -8.90 0.83
CA GLU A 120 -11.40 -9.91 1.82
C GLU A 120 -12.25 -9.31 2.95
N VAL A 121 -11.84 -8.16 3.50
CA VAL A 121 -12.58 -7.47 4.56
C VAL A 121 -13.98 -7.07 4.09
N LEU A 122 -14.09 -6.40 2.94
CA LEU A 122 -15.38 -5.95 2.39
C LEU A 122 -16.29 -7.12 2.02
N SER A 123 -15.72 -8.22 1.49
CA SER A 123 -16.46 -9.46 1.23
C SER A 123 -17.04 -10.06 2.51
N SER A 124 -16.25 -10.07 3.59
CA SER A 124 -16.69 -10.54 4.92
C SER A 124 -17.80 -9.67 5.51
N VAL A 125 -17.67 -8.34 5.41
CA VAL A 125 -18.69 -7.37 5.81
C VAL A 125 -19.99 -7.62 5.05
N ARG A 126 -19.95 -7.74 3.73
CA ARG A 126 -21.12 -8.00 2.88
C ARG A 126 -21.83 -9.31 3.25
N LYS A 127 -21.09 -10.41 3.42
CA LYS A 127 -21.66 -11.71 3.81
C LYS A 127 -22.37 -11.65 5.17
N MET A 128 -21.80 -10.90 6.12
CA MET A 128 -22.39 -10.72 7.44
C MET A 128 -23.68 -9.89 7.37
N GLU A 129 -23.66 -8.81 6.59
CA GLU A 129 -24.81 -7.94 6.32
C GLU A 129 -25.98 -8.74 5.70
N GLU A 130 -25.70 -9.55 4.68
CA GLU A 130 -26.70 -10.42 4.01
C GLU A 130 -27.27 -11.48 4.96
N SER A 131 -26.43 -12.11 5.79
CA SER A 131 -26.86 -13.08 6.82
C SER A 131 -27.81 -12.44 7.83
N LEU A 132 -27.50 -11.22 8.30
CA LEU A 132 -28.34 -10.44 9.21
C LEU A 132 -29.66 -10.02 8.55
N LYS A 133 -29.64 -9.60 7.28
CA LYS A 133 -30.85 -9.28 6.50
C LYS A 133 -31.77 -10.50 6.41
N ARG A 134 -31.25 -11.68 6.08
CA ARG A 134 -32.01 -12.94 6.02
C ARG A 134 -32.57 -13.35 7.38
N LEU A 135 -31.80 -13.22 8.47
CA LEU A 135 -32.26 -13.52 9.82
C LEU A 135 -33.42 -12.60 10.24
N LYS A 136 -33.34 -11.30 9.94
CA LYS A 136 -34.41 -10.33 10.19
C LYS A 136 -35.68 -10.67 9.40
N GLN A 137 -35.54 -11.07 8.14
CA GLN A 137 -36.67 -11.51 7.30
C GLN A 137 -37.34 -12.79 7.83
N ALA A 138 -36.54 -13.79 8.23
CA ALA A 138 -37.07 -15.04 8.80
C ALA A 138 -37.85 -14.81 10.10
N ARG A 139 -37.40 -13.90 10.97
CA ARG A 139 -38.13 -13.52 12.19
C ARG A 139 -39.44 -12.79 11.92
N LYS A 140 -39.51 -11.96 10.86
CA LYS A 140 -40.74 -11.27 10.47
C LYS A 140 -41.85 -12.22 9.99
N GLY A 141 -41.51 -13.43 9.53
CA GLY A 141 -42.48 -14.45 9.10
C GLY A 141 -43.12 -15.28 10.23
N ALA A 142 -42.64 -15.15 11.49
CA ALA A 142 -43.01 -16.09 12.56
C ALA A 142 -43.97 -15.55 13.64
N ALA A 143 -44.04 -14.24 13.92
CA ALA A 143 -45.07 -13.64 14.79
C ALA A 143 -44.91 -12.10 14.85
N ALA A 144 -46.02 -11.43 15.17
CA ALA A 144 -46.23 -10.00 15.21
C ALA A 144 -45.21 -9.18 16.03
N ALA A 145 -45.02 -7.94 15.54
CA ALA A 145 -44.61 -6.73 16.25
C ALA A 145 -43.84 -6.89 17.57
N THR A 146 -42.51 -6.84 17.48
CA THR A 146 -41.72 -6.18 18.53
C THR A 146 -40.87 -5.10 17.88
N THR A 147 -41.09 -3.88 18.35
CA THR A 147 -40.40 -2.64 18.00
C THR A 147 -38.94 -2.72 18.43
N ALA A 148 -38.10 -3.38 17.64
CA ALA A 148 -36.66 -3.21 17.74
C ALA A 148 -36.35 -1.81 17.19
N GLY A 149 -35.95 -0.90 18.08
CA GLY A 149 -35.60 0.48 17.79
C GLY A 149 -34.77 0.57 16.52
N ALA A 150 -35.37 1.18 15.49
CA ALA A 150 -34.65 1.71 14.35
C ALA A 150 -33.83 2.89 14.88
N ASN A 151 -32.65 2.60 15.44
CA ASN A 151 -31.63 3.62 15.55
C ASN A 151 -31.27 3.98 14.11
N GLY A 152 -31.83 5.08 13.60
CA GLY A 152 -31.53 5.68 12.29
C GLY A 152 -30.13 6.29 12.24
N GLY A 153 -29.17 5.66 12.93
CA GLY A 153 -27.76 6.00 12.89
C GLY A 153 -27.02 5.07 11.91
N PRO A 154 -25.89 5.52 11.36
CA PRO A 154 -25.07 4.74 10.44
C PRO A 154 -24.65 3.42 11.08
N THR A 155 -24.79 2.33 10.32
CA THR A 155 -24.45 0.99 10.77
C THR A 155 -22.93 0.82 10.98
N ASP A 156 -22.52 -0.15 11.80
CA ASP A 156 -21.10 -0.50 11.95
C ASP A 156 -20.46 -0.82 10.58
N ASP A 157 -21.21 -1.47 9.69
CA ASP A 157 -20.76 -1.81 8.33
C ASP A 157 -20.54 -0.54 7.47
N THR A 158 -21.40 0.48 7.61
CA THR A 158 -21.23 1.81 6.99
C THR A 158 -19.91 2.45 7.46
N LYS A 159 -19.63 2.43 8.78
CA LYS A 159 -18.39 3.00 9.35
C LYS A 159 -17.14 2.29 8.82
N ILE A 160 -17.18 0.96 8.69
CA ILE A 160 -16.07 0.17 8.15
C ILE A 160 -15.77 0.56 6.71
N ARG A 161 -16.80 0.60 5.84
CA ARG A 161 -16.64 0.96 4.43
C ARG A 161 -16.08 2.37 4.27
N LEU A 162 -16.57 3.33 5.07
CA LEU A 162 -16.07 4.70 5.06
C LEU A 162 -14.61 4.81 5.54
N GLN A 163 -14.22 4.09 6.60
CA GLN A 163 -12.83 4.11 7.06
C GLN A 163 -11.87 3.60 5.98
N LEU A 164 -12.22 2.48 5.32
CA LEU A 164 -11.38 1.91 4.27
C LEU A 164 -11.27 2.84 3.06
N ALA A 165 -12.34 3.56 2.72
CA ALA A 165 -12.30 4.58 1.68
C ALA A 165 -11.34 5.73 2.04
N LEU A 166 -11.42 6.27 3.26
CA LEU A 166 -10.50 7.31 3.75
C LEU A 166 -9.04 6.83 3.77
N ASP A 167 -8.81 5.55 4.10
CA ASP A 167 -7.46 4.98 4.12
C ASP A 167 -6.85 4.89 2.71
N VAL A 168 -7.65 4.52 1.71
CA VAL A 168 -7.22 4.44 0.29
C VAL A 168 -7.10 5.83 -0.35
N GLU A 169 -8.01 6.76 -0.05
CA GLU A 169 -7.90 8.16 -0.48
C GLU A 169 -6.59 8.77 0.03
N TYR A 170 -6.27 8.55 1.30
CA TYR A 170 -5.01 8.98 1.88
C TYR A 170 -3.80 8.32 1.21
N LEU A 171 -3.85 7.03 0.88
CA LEU A 171 -2.79 6.37 0.11
C LEU A 171 -2.56 7.10 -1.23
N GLY A 172 -3.63 7.45 -1.95
CA GLY A 172 -3.56 8.21 -3.20
C GLY A 172 -2.89 9.58 -3.05
N GLU A 173 -3.27 10.34 -2.02
CA GLU A 173 -2.62 11.62 -1.72
C GLU A 173 -1.13 11.45 -1.44
N GLN A 174 -0.73 10.38 -0.76
CA GLN A 174 0.66 10.12 -0.41
C GLN A 174 1.46 9.69 -1.63
N ILE A 175 0.89 8.89 -2.53
CA ILE A 175 1.49 8.55 -3.84
C ILE A 175 1.81 9.84 -4.62
N GLN A 176 0.86 10.78 -4.67
CA GLN A 176 1.05 12.09 -5.30
C GLN A 176 2.17 12.91 -4.64
N LYS A 177 2.19 12.98 -3.31
CA LYS A 177 3.25 13.68 -2.56
C LYS A 177 4.64 13.07 -2.78
N MET A 178 4.72 11.78 -3.10
CA MET A 178 5.97 11.10 -3.42
C MET A 178 6.40 11.24 -4.90
N GLY A 179 5.61 11.95 -5.72
CA GLY A 179 5.95 12.30 -7.10
C GLY A 179 5.35 11.40 -8.18
N PHE A 180 4.38 10.55 -7.84
CA PHE A 180 3.69 9.67 -8.79
C PHE A 180 2.26 10.10 -9.03
N GLN A 181 1.73 9.80 -10.21
CA GLN A 181 0.28 9.83 -10.39
C GLN A 181 -0.32 8.50 -9.90
N PRO A 182 -1.54 8.48 -9.35
CA PRO A 182 -2.18 7.24 -8.93
C PRO A 182 -2.25 6.16 -10.03
N GLU A 183 -2.38 6.58 -11.29
CA GLU A 183 -2.42 5.73 -12.48
C GLU A 183 -1.06 5.07 -12.79
N ASP A 184 0.03 5.59 -12.23
CA ASP A 184 1.34 4.98 -12.34
C ASP A 184 1.48 3.71 -11.51
N ILE A 185 0.67 3.57 -10.47
CA ILE A 185 0.76 2.50 -9.49
C ILE A 185 -0.21 1.41 -9.87
N SER A 186 0.35 0.21 -10.11
CA SER A 186 -0.46 -0.95 -10.46
C SER A 186 -1.53 -1.17 -9.39
N MET A 187 -2.75 -1.48 -9.85
CA MET A 187 -3.90 -1.84 -9.01
C MET A 187 -4.49 -0.74 -8.15
N PHE A 188 -3.92 0.47 -8.16
CA PHE A 188 -4.44 1.57 -7.37
C PHE A 188 -5.84 2.01 -7.85
N SER A 189 -6.04 2.12 -9.17
CA SER A 189 -7.36 2.45 -9.73
C SER A 189 -8.42 1.43 -9.33
N THR A 190 -8.13 0.14 -9.47
CA THR A 190 -9.04 -0.94 -9.07
C THR A 190 -9.31 -0.94 -7.56
N LEU A 191 -8.30 -0.65 -6.74
CA LEU A 191 -8.48 -0.50 -5.29
C LEU A 191 -9.36 0.70 -4.95
N MET A 192 -9.18 1.82 -5.65
CA MET A 192 -9.99 3.02 -5.49
C MET A 192 -11.45 2.76 -5.87
N ASP A 193 -11.69 2.11 -7.00
CA ASP A 193 -13.04 1.75 -7.46
C ASP A 193 -13.74 0.82 -6.44
N LEU A 194 -13.02 -0.19 -5.92
CA LEU A 194 -13.54 -1.12 -4.91
C LEU A 194 -14.05 -0.39 -3.65
N VAL A 195 -13.28 0.58 -3.13
CA VAL A 195 -13.70 1.33 -1.94
C VAL A 195 -14.78 2.37 -2.26
N LYS A 196 -14.82 2.89 -3.49
CA LYS A 196 -15.86 3.82 -3.94
C LYS A 196 -17.22 3.13 -4.02
N GLU A 197 -17.28 1.96 -4.65
CA GLU A 197 -18.49 1.12 -4.68
C GLU A 197 -18.94 0.75 -3.27
N ALA A 198 -17.99 0.39 -2.39
CA ALA A 198 -18.30 0.10 -1.00
C ALA A 198 -18.87 1.32 -0.26
N ARG A 199 -18.35 2.52 -0.52
CA ARG A 199 -18.86 3.77 0.07
C ARG A 199 -20.26 4.11 -0.43
N GLU A 200 -20.53 3.99 -1.73
CA GLU A 200 -21.86 4.23 -2.31
C GLU A 200 -22.91 3.28 -1.73
N LEU A 201 -22.57 2.01 -1.54
CA LEU A 201 -23.43 1.05 -0.83
C LEU A 201 -23.70 1.47 0.62
N ALA A 202 -22.75 2.14 1.28
CA ALA A 202 -22.93 2.62 2.64
C ALA A 202 -23.90 3.79 2.71
N GLU A 203 -23.94 4.64 1.68
CA GLU A 203 -24.85 5.79 1.55
C GLU A 203 -26.28 5.34 1.16
N GLN A 204 -26.42 4.29 0.34
CA GLN A 204 -27.73 3.73 -0.03
C GLN A 204 -28.43 2.95 1.09
N ASN A 205 -27.68 2.46 2.08
CA ASN A 205 -28.20 1.68 3.22
C ASN A 205 -28.46 2.54 4.48
N GLN A 206 -28.29 3.87 4.41
CA GLN A 206 -28.71 4.82 5.44
C GLN A 206 -30.22 5.11 5.33
#